data_AF-A0A7W9HN94-F1
#
_entry.id   AF-A0A7W9HN94-F1
#
_cell.length_a   1.000
_cell.length_b   1.000
_cell.length_c   1.000
_cell.angle_alpha   90.00
_cell.angle_beta   90.00
_cell.angle_gamma   90.00
#
_symmetry.space_group_name_H-M   'P 1'
#
loop_
_entity.id
_entity.type
_entity.pdbx_description
1 polymer ?
#
loop_
_entity_poly.entity_id
_entity_poly.type
_entity_poly.pdbx_seq_one_letter_code
_entity_poly.pdbx_strand_id
1 'polypeptide(L)'
;MADMTEMLVQARRAAGLSQEELARRAGTSRPTLSAYEHGRKSPTVDTLGRLLAEAGHELVVVPVPRVVEHVTSRGRVVFTLSELPRLPMDRAFSVVTLPIHLNWSAPGRWFNLANRSERARVYEIVLREGGPEDVITYVDGALLVDLWDELVLPRDVRAAWSSVVGRAAAEAA
;
A
#
# COMPACT_ATOMS: atom_id res chain seq x y z
N MET A 1 -10.05 -2.29 5.71
CA MET A 1 -9.15 -1.87 6.81
C MET A 1 -9.20 -3.00 7.82
N ALA A 2 -8.09 -3.67 8.11
CA ALA A 2 -8.12 -4.80 9.05
C ALA A 2 -8.58 -4.31 10.43
N ASP A 3 -9.53 -5.01 11.03
CA ASP A 3 -9.95 -4.75 12.42
C ASP A 3 -8.76 -5.10 13.35
N MET A 4 -8.46 -4.24 14.33
CA MET A 4 -7.41 -4.47 15.34
C MET A 4 -7.57 -5.85 15.99
N THR A 5 -8.83 -6.25 16.21
CA THR A 5 -9.20 -7.55 16.76
C THR A 5 -8.69 -8.70 15.90
N GLU A 6 -8.93 -8.62 14.59
CA GLU A 6 -8.50 -9.61 13.63
C GLU A 6 -6.98 -9.63 13.51
N MET A 7 -6.34 -8.46 13.45
CA MET A 7 -4.88 -8.34 13.42
C MET A 7 -4.22 -9.03 14.61
N LEU A 8 -4.73 -8.81 15.84
CA LEU A 8 -4.18 -9.42 17.04
C LEU A 8 -4.34 -10.95 17.04
N VAL A 9 -5.50 -11.45 16.60
CA VAL A 9 -5.74 -12.89 16.45
C VAL A 9 -4.81 -13.51 15.40
N GLN A 10 -4.63 -12.85 14.26
CA GLN A 10 -3.76 -13.33 13.19
C GLN A 10 -2.29 -13.35 13.62
N ALA A 11 -1.80 -12.28 14.25
CA ALA A 11 -0.43 -12.20 14.77
C ALA A 11 -0.14 -13.36 15.74
N ARG A 12 -1.06 -13.60 16.70
CA ARG A 12 -0.93 -14.70 17.67
C ARG A 12 -0.90 -16.06 16.98
N ARG A 13 -1.80 -16.31 16.02
CA ARG A 13 -1.89 -17.58 15.30
C ARG A 13 -0.67 -17.84 14.43
N ALA A 14 -0.18 -16.82 13.73
CA ALA A 14 1.04 -16.91 12.93
C ALA A 14 2.27 -17.27 13.78
N ALA A 15 2.32 -16.79 15.03
CA ALA A 15 3.34 -17.14 16.01
C ALA A 15 3.13 -18.52 16.68
N GLY A 16 2.03 -19.23 16.39
CA GLY A 16 1.71 -20.53 17.01
C GLY A 16 1.37 -20.46 18.50
N LEU A 17 0.98 -19.29 19.01
CA LEU A 17 0.75 -19.07 20.44
C LEU A 17 -0.73 -19.30 20.82
N SER A 18 -0.98 -19.88 21.99
CA SER A 18 -2.31 -19.88 22.61
C SER A 18 -2.62 -18.52 23.24
N GLN A 19 -3.89 -18.25 23.55
CA GLN A 19 -4.25 -17.03 24.30
C GLN A 19 -3.58 -17.01 25.69
N GLU A 20 -3.47 -18.16 26.34
CA GLU A 20 -2.81 -18.27 27.64
C GLU A 20 -1.33 -17.88 27.55
N GLU A 21 -0.63 -18.45 26.56
CA GLU A 21 0.80 -18.22 26.40
C GLU A 21 1.12 -16.78 26.00
N LEU A 22 0.37 -16.21 25.05
CA LEU A 22 0.58 -14.81 24.66
C LEU A 22 0.26 -13.86 25.82
N ALA A 23 -0.82 -14.11 26.58
CA ALA A 23 -1.17 -13.28 27.72
C ALA A 23 -0.07 -13.30 28.79
N ARG A 24 0.43 -14.51 29.12
CA ARG A 24 1.52 -14.70 30.08
C ARG A 24 2.79 -13.95 29.65
N ARG A 25 3.18 -14.07 28.38
CA ARG A 25 4.35 -13.38 27.82
C ARG A 25 4.21 -11.86 27.85
N ALA A 26 3.05 -11.34 27.45
CA ALA A 26 2.80 -9.90 27.37
C ALA A 26 2.43 -9.23 28.71
N GLY A 27 2.46 -9.98 29.82
CA GLY A 27 2.15 -9.46 31.15
C GLY A 27 0.67 -9.11 31.35
N THR A 28 -0.25 -9.84 30.73
CA THR A 28 -1.70 -9.69 30.89
C THR A 28 -2.36 -11.04 31.24
N SER A 29 -3.69 -11.05 31.41
CA SER A 29 -4.43 -12.28 31.72
C SER A 29 -5.11 -12.86 30.47
N ARG A 30 -5.29 -14.18 30.41
CA ARG A 30 -6.03 -14.83 29.32
C ARG A 30 -7.46 -14.27 29.16
N PRO A 31 -8.26 -14.04 30.22
CA PRO A 31 -9.56 -13.37 30.08
C PRO A 31 -9.46 -11.95 29.49
N THR A 32 -8.41 -11.19 29.87
CA THR A 32 -8.17 -9.85 29.31
C THR A 32 -7.83 -9.92 27.82
N LEU A 33 -6.89 -10.80 27.43
CA LEU A 33 -6.54 -11.01 26.03
C LEU A 33 -7.75 -11.49 25.23
N SER A 34 -8.54 -12.41 25.76
CA SER A 34 -9.78 -12.85 25.13
C SER A 34 -10.76 -11.69 24.93
N ALA A 35 -10.90 -10.78 25.91
CA ALA A 35 -11.73 -9.59 25.74
C ALA A 35 -11.21 -8.66 24.63
N TYR A 36 -9.89 -8.54 24.46
CA TYR A 36 -9.29 -7.80 23.34
C TYR A 36 -9.56 -8.49 21.99
N GLU A 37 -9.33 -9.81 21.89
CA GLU A 37 -9.55 -10.62 20.67
C GLU A 37 -11.03 -10.77 20.26
N HIS A 38 -11.97 -10.28 21.08
CA HIS A 38 -13.39 -10.23 20.73
C HIS A 38 -13.95 -8.81 20.70
N GLY A 39 -13.09 -7.78 20.74
CA GLY A 39 -13.48 -6.37 20.70
C GLY A 39 -14.29 -5.89 21.91
N ARG A 40 -14.35 -6.66 23.00
CA ARG A 40 -15.08 -6.30 24.23
C ARG A 40 -14.31 -5.27 25.07
N LYS A 41 -12.99 -5.21 24.88
CA LYS A 41 -12.10 -4.19 25.44
C LYS A 41 -11.09 -3.77 24.39
N SER A 42 -10.61 -2.54 24.49
CA SER A 42 -9.47 -2.07 23.69
C SER A 42 -8.20 -2.04 24.55
N PRO A 43 -7.09 -2.64 24.11
CA PRO A 43 -5.81 -2.48 24.78
C PRO A 43 -5.29 -1.04 24.66
N THR A 44 -4.45 -0.61 25.60
CA THR A 44 -3.64 0.61 25.39
C THR A 44 -2.62 0.38 24.28
N VAL A 45 -2.09 1.45 23.68
CA VAL A 45 -1.02 1.32 22.65
C VAL A 45 0.18 0.57 23.20
N ASP A 46 0.57 0.82 24.46
CA ASP A 46 1.63 0.08 25.17
C ASP A 46 1.31 -1.42 25.28
N THR A 47 0.09 -1.77 25.70
CA THR A 47 -0.34 -3.18 25.82
C THR A 47 -0.37 -3.87 24.46
N LEU A 48 -0.87 -3.18 23.44
CA LEU A 48 -0.89 -3.68 22.07
C LEU A 48 0.54 -3.89 21.54
N GLY A 49 1.44 -2.93 21.76
CA GLY A 49 2.84 -3.04 21.40
C GLY A 49 3.52 -4.25 22.02
N ARG A 50 3.34 -4.48 23.33
CA ARG A 50 3.86 -5.69 24.01
C ARG A 50 3.28 -6.98 23.43
N LEU A 51 1.97 -7.05 23.20
CA LEU A 51 1.32 -8.22 22.63
C LEU A 51 1.87 -8.55 21.23
N LEU A 52 2.03 -7.54 20.38
CA LEU A 52 2.58 -7.72 19.05
C LEU A 52 4.05 -8.13 19.10
N ALA A 53 4.87 -7.52 19.96
CA ALA A 53 6.28 -7.87 20.13
C ALA A 53 6.47 -9.33 20.56
N GLU A 54 5.69 -9.81 21.53
CA GLU A 54 5.72 -11.23 21.98
C GLU A 54 5.21 -12.21 20.90
N ALA A 55 4.42 -11.73 19.95
CA ALA A 55 4.00 -12.46 18.77
C ALA A 55 4.96 -12.26 17.57
N GLY A 56 6.12 -11.62 17.75
CA GLY A 56 7.13 -11.42 16.69
C GLY A 56 6.78 -10.33 15.68
N HIS A 57 5.93 -9.36 16.05
CA HIS A 57 5.50 -8.25 15.21
C HIS A 57 5.92 -6.90 15.80
N GLU A 58 6.15 -5.91 14.94
CA GLU A 58 6.41 -4.53 15.31
C GLU A 58 5.21 -3.63 14.97
N LEU A 59 4.86 -2.70 15.87
CA LEU A 59 3.84 -1.69 15.61
C LEU A 59 4.49 -0.46 14.97
N VAL A 60 4.26 -0.27 13.68
CA VAL A 60 4.78 0.87 12.92
C VAL A 60 3.69 1.89 12.60
N VAL A 61 4.05 3.16 12.57
CA VAL A 61 3.18 4.24 12.07
C VAL A 61 3.51 4.47 10.61
N VAL A 62 2.52 4.30 9.74
CA VAL A 62 2.64 4.58 8.31
C VAL A 62 1.77 5.77 7.91
N PRO A 63 2.27 6.71 7.09
CA PRO A 63 1.43 7.75 6.52
C PRO A 63 0.30 7.14 5.67
N VAL A 64 -0.91 7.67 5.81
CA VAL A 64 -2.02 7.32 4.91
C VAL A 64 -1.92 8.19 3.66
N PRO A 65 -1.75 7.62 2.44
CA PRO A 65 -1.70 8.41 1.22
C PRO A 65 -2.99 9.20 1.04
N ARG A 66 -2.85 10.52 0.87
CA ARG A 66 -3.97 11.41 0.55
C ARG A 66 -3.97 11.72 -0.93
N VAL A 67 -5.16 11.79 -1.51
CA VAL A 67 -5.32 12.24 -2.90
C VAL A 67 -4.95 13.72 -2.99
N VAL A 68 -4.11 14.06 -3.97
CA VAL A 68 -3.73 15.43 -4.27
C VAL A 68 -4.07 15.73 -5.73
N GLU A 69 -4.88 16.76 -5.92
CA GLU A 69 -5.32 17.21 -7.24
C GLU A 69 -4.34 18.24 -7.80
N HIS A 70 -3.99 18.08 -9.08
CA HIS A 70 -3.17 19.02 -9.82
C HIS A 70 -3.94 19.50 -11.04
N VAL A 71 -4.18 20.81 -11.10
CA VAL A 71 -4.73 21.43 -12.31
C VAL A 71 -3.58 21.72 -13.26
N THR A 72 -3.59 21.03 -14.39
CA THR A 72 -2.60 21.20 -15.46
C THR A 72 -2.75 22.56 -16.14
N SER A 73 -1.73 22.96 -16.91
CA SER A 73 -1.74 24.22 -17.68
C SER A 73 -2.92 24.33 -18.66
N ARG A 74 -3.46 23.19 -19.08
CA ARG A 74 -4.60 23.07 -20.01
C ARG A 74 -5.95 22.86 -19.31
N GLY A 75 -6.01 23.04 -17.98
CA GLY A 75 -7.25 22.90 -17.19
C GLY A 75 -7.68 21.45 -16.91
N ARG A 76 -6.91 20.44 -17.34
CA ARG A 76 -7.15 19.03 -16.97
C ARG A 76 -6.73 18.80 -15.52
N VAL A 77 -7.48 17.99 -14.77
CA VAL A 77 -7.10 17.54 -13.43
C VAL A 77 -6.29 16.25 -13.53
N VAL A 78 -5.16 16.18 -12.82
CA VAL A 78 -4.35 14.98 -12.62
C VAL A 78 -4.36 14.66 -11.13
N PHE A 79 -4.67 13.41 -10.80
CA PHE A 79 -4.63 12.94 -9.41
C PHE A 79 -3.27 12.33 -9.13
N THR A 80 -2.69 12.71 -7.99
CA THR A 80 -1.48 12.11 -7.41
C THR A 80 -1.78 11.68 -5.98
N LEU A 81 -0.79 11.11 -5.31
CA LEU A 81 -0.86 10.79 -3.89
C LEU A 81 0.18 11.59 -3.11
N SER A 82 -0.13 11.90 -1.84
CA SER A 82 0.80 12.58 -0.94
C SER A 82 2.04 11.74 -0.65
N GLU A 83 1.94 10.41 -0.72
CA GLU A 83 3.05 9.47 -0.62
C GLU A 83 2.88 8.36 -1.65
N LEU A 84 3.98 7.77 -2.10
CA LEU A 84 3.89 6.67 -3.05
C LEU A 84 3.40 5.38 -2.37
N PRO A 85 2.42 4.67 -2.96
CA PRO A 85 1.89 3.44 -2.38
C PRO A 85 2.94 2.33 -2.43
N ARG A 86 2.95 1.43 -1.44
CA ARG A 86 3.72 0.18 -1.51
C ARG A 86 2.78 -0.99 -1.69
N LEU A 87 2.96 -1.74 -2.78
CA LEU A 87 2.17 -2.91 -3.06
C LEU A 87 2.82 -4.15 -2.44
N PRO A 88 2.00 -5.09 -1.93
CA PRO A 88 2.46 -6.44 -1.66
C PRO A 88 3.16 -7.06 -2.88
N MET A 89 4.20 -7.87 -2.65
CA MET A 89 5.02 -8.43 -3.74
C MET A 89 4.21 -9.24 -4.76
N ASP A 90 3.24 -10.00 -4.29
CA ASP A 90 2.33 -10.79 -5.13
C ASP A 90 1.51 -9.90 -6.07
N ARG A 91 1.16 -8.68 -5.66
CA ARG A 91 0.49 -7.69 -6.52
C ARG A 91 1.46 -6.94 -7.43
N ALA A 92 2.58 -6.46 -6.87
CA ALA A 92 3.57 -5.65 -7.58
C ALA A 92 4.16 -6.38 -8.81
N PHE A 93 4.17 -7.71 -8.79
CA PHE A 93 4.70 -8.56 -9.86
C PHE A 93 3.63 -9.49 -10.48
N SER A 94 2.34 -9.21 -10.26
CA SER A 94 1.23 -10.02 -10.78
C SER A 94 1.02 -9.87 -12.29
N VAL A 95 0.30 -10.83 -12.88
CA VAL A 95 -0.34 -10.64 -14.18
C VAL A 95 -1.70 -9.98 -13.98
N VAL A 96 -1.93 -8.85 -14.64
CA VAL A 96 -3.14 -8.03 -14.48
C VAL A 96 -3.88 -7.84 -15.80
N THR A 97 -5.18 -7.59 -15.72
CA THR A 97 -5.99 -7.05 -16.82
C THR A 97 -6.41 -5.66 -16.43
N LEU A 98 -6.13 -4.66 -17.25
CA LEU A 98 -6.60 -3.31 -16.96
C LEU A 98 -8.11 -3.18 -17.24
N PRO A 99 -8.87 -2.48 -16.39
CA PRO A 99 -10.27 -2.18 -16.63
C PRO A 99 -10.44 -1.34 -17.90
N ILE A 100 -11.65 -1.37 -18.46
CA ILE A 100 -11.94 -0.75 -19.76
C ILE A 100 -11.68 0.76 -19.78
N HIS A 101 -11.85 1.47 -18.66
CA HIS A 101 -11.57 2.91 -18.60
C HIS A 101 -10.08 3.25 -18.76
N LEU A 102 -9.18 2.31 -18.40
CA LEU A 102 -7.74 2.46 -18.60
C LEU A 102 -7.28 1.94 -19.98
N ASN A 103 -7.92 0.89 -20.50
CA ASN A 103 -7.46 0.20 -21.70
C ASN A 103 -8.60 -0.07 -22.70
N TRP A 104 -9.31 1.00 -23.08
CA TRP A 104 -10.46 0.92 -24.01
C TRP A 104 -10.07 0.47 -25.42
N SER A 105 -8.82 0.69 -25.85
CA SER A 105 -8.35 0.35 -27.20
C SER A 105 -7.95 -1.12 -27.37
N ALA A 106 -7.64 -1.82 -26.27
CA ALA A 106 -7.28 -3.23 -26.27
C ALA A 106 -7.82 -3.95 -25.02
N PRO A 107 -9.16 -3.95 -24.81
CA PRO A 107 -9.78 -4.52 -23.61
C PRO A 107 -9.46 -6.01 -23.48
N GLY A 108 -9.30 -6.48 -22.24
CA GLY A 108 -8.98 -7.89 -21.97
C GLY A 108 -7.51 -8.27 -22.17
N ARG A 109 -6.64 -7.34 -22.62
CA ARG A 109 -5.20 -7.57 -22.69
C ARG A 109 -4.62 -7.78 -21.29
N TRP A 110 -3.86 -8.85 -21.13
CA TRP A 110 -3.05 -9.11 -19.95
C TRP A 110 -1.70 -8.39 -20.02
N PHE A 111 -1.23 -7.96 -18.85
CA PHE A 111 0.10 -7.39 -18.64
C PHE A 111 0.76 -8.11 -17.48
N ASN A 112 2.00 -8.54 -17.66
CA ASN A 112 2.82 -9.10 -16.60
C ASN A 112 3.65 -7.99 -15.93
N LEU A 113 3.29 -7.60 -14.70
CA LEU A 113 4.01 -6.56 -13.97
C LEU A 113 5.42 -6.98 -13.54
N ALA A 114 5.76 -8.27 -13.57
CA ALA A 114 7.14 -8.72 -13.43
C ALA A 114 8.02 -8.31 -14.61
N ASN A 115 7.45 -8.20 -15.81
CA ASN A 115 8.16 -7.70 -16.98
C ASN A 115 8.30 -6.16 -16.90
N ARG A 116 9.54 -5.65 -16.89
CA ARG A 116 9.84 -4.22 -16.73
C ARG A 116 9.15 -3.35 -17.78
N SER A 117 9.18 -3.75 -19.05
CA SER A 117 8.59 -2.97 -20.15
C SER A 117 7.06 -2.98 -20.10
N GLU A 118 6.45 -4.11 -19.73
CA GLU A 118 5.00 -4.17 -19.55
C GLU A 118 4.54 -3.38 -18.31
N ARG A 119 5.31 -3.43 -17.23
CA ARG A 119 5.06 -2.60 -16.04
C ARG A 119 5.17 -1.11 -16.35
N ALA A 120 6.21 -0.67 -17.05
CA ALA A 120 6.36 0.70 -17.52
C ALA A 120 5.13 1.12 -18.33
N ARG A 121 4.66 0.25 -19.23
CA ARG A 121 3.46 0.52 -20.02
C ARG A 121 2.20 0.67 -19.17
N VAL A 122 1.99 -0.19 -18.17
CA VAL A 122 0.87 -0.08 -17.24
C VAL A 122 0.95 1.23 -16.44
N TYR A 123 2.14 1.60 -15.95
CA TYR A 123 2.33 2.83 -15.18
C TYR A 123 2.05 4.06 -16.03
N GLU A 124 2.52 4.11 -17.27
CA GLU A 124 2.18 5.19 -18.20
C GLU A 124 0.68 5.36 -18.41
N ILE A 125 -0.07 4.25 -18.51
CA ILE A 125 -1.53 4.27 -18.68
C ILE A 125 -2.17 4.79 -17.40
N VAL A 126 -1.83 4.21 -16.24
CA VAL A 126 -2.45 4.54 -14.95
C VAL A 126 -2.17 5.97 -14.53
N LEU A 127 -0.94 6.46 -14.68
CA LEU A 127 -0.59 7.85 -14.31
C LEU A 127 -1.23 8.89 -15.25
N ARG A 128 -1.59 8.48 -16.47
CA ARG A 128 -2.17 9.38 -17.48
C ARG A 128 -3.70 9.44 -17.43
N GLU A 129 -4.33 8.28 -17.28
CA GLU A 129 -5.77 8.09 -17.45
C GLU A 129 -6.48 7.63 -16.16
N GLY A 130 -5.72 7.17 -15.16
CA GLY A 130 -6.26 6.57 -13.94
C GLY A 130 -6.62 7.56 -12.85
N GLY A 131 -7.52 7.12 -11.97
CA GLY A 131 -7.84 7.78 -10.71
C GLY A 131 -7.00 7.25 -9.53
N PRO A 132 -7.24 7.76 -8.32
CA PRO A 132 -6.54 7.31 -7.11
C PRO A 132 -6.62 5.81 -6.85
N GLU A 133 -7.80 5.20 -7.08
CA GLU A 133 -8.03 3.77 -6.95
C GLU A 133 -7.13 2.96 -7.91
N ASP A 134 -6.97 3.43 -9.15
CA ASP A 134 -6.12 2.77 -10.14
C ASP A 134 -4.65 2.84 -9.74
N VAL A 135 -4.20 3.99 -9.23
CA VAL A 135 -2.84 4.16 -8.71
C VAL A 135 -2.57 3.18 -7.57
N ILE A 136 -3.46 3.12 -6.58
CA ILE A 136 -3.32 2.23 -5.41
C ILE A 136 -3.42 0.74 -5.81
N THR A 137 -4.06 0.44 -6.93
CA THR A 137 -4.21 -0.93 -7.42
C THR A 137 -2.98 -1.41 -8.20
N TYR A 138 -2.41 -0.56 -9.06
CA TYR A 138 -1.44 -1.01 -10.07
C TYR A 138 -0.02 -0.45 -9.88
N VAL A 139 0.18 0.63 -9.14
CA VAL A 139 1.48 1.31 -9.02
C VAL A 139 2.13 0.97 -7.68
N ASP A 140 3.36 0.47 -7.71
CA ASP A 140 4.25 0.41 -6.54
C ASP A 140 5.24 1.56 -6.61
N GLY A 141 5.42 2.24 -5.49
CA GLY A 141 6.22 3.45 -5.37
C GLY A 141 7.70 3.25 -5.64
N ALA A 142 8.30 2.16 -5.14
CA ALA A 142 9.72 1.93 -5.39
C ALA A 142 9.96 1.54 -6.85
N LEU A 143 9.07 0.72 -7.43
CA LEU A 143 9.15 0.37 -8.84
C LEU A 143 8.87 1.58 -9.74
N LEU A 144 8.07 2.55 -9.29
CA LEU A 144 7.83 3.80 -10.00
C LEU A 144 9.07 4.69 -9.98
N VAL A 145 9.72 4.84 -8.82
CA VAL A 145 10.98 5.58 -8.68
C VAL A 145 12.06 4.97 -9.59
N ASP A 146 12.22 3.64 -9.56
CA ASP A 146 13.16 2.90 -10.40
C ASP A 146 12.88 3.05 -11.90
N LEU A 147 11.61 3.20 -12.32
CA LEU A 147 11.22 3.39 -13.71
C LEU A 147 11.15 4.86 -14.16
N TRP A 148 11.27 5.82 -13.24
CA TRP A 148 10.76 7.18 -13.44
C TRP A 148 11.33 7.88 -14.68
N ASP A 149 12.61 7.71 -14.94
CA ASP A 149 13.30 8.35 -16.07
C ASP A 149 13.02 7.65 -17.41
N GLU A 150 12.54 6.41 -17.40
CA GLU A 150 12.17 5.64 -18.59
C GLU A 150 10.72 5.91 -19.06
N LEU A 151 9.83 6.39 -18.17
CA LEU A 151 8.42 6.55 -18.50
C LEU A 151 8.16 7.66 -19.52
N VAL A 152 7.32 7.38 -20.53
CA VAL A 152 6.90 8.39 -21.52
C VAL A 152 5.58 9.03 -21.09
N LEU A 153 5.69 10.10 -20.29
CA LEU A 153 4.56 10.84 -19.73
C LEU A 153 4.37 12.21 -20.40
N PRO A 154 3.12 12.69 -20.56
CA PRO A 154 2.87 14.09 -20.89
C PRO A 154 3.54 15.02 -19.87
N ARG A 155 4.06 16.17 -20.33
CA ARG A 155 4.82 17.11 -19.48
C ARG A 155 4.09 17.47 -18.19
N ASP A 156 2.80 17.76 -18.26
CA ASP A 156 2.00 18.19 -17.12
C ASP A 156 1.77 17.04 -16.12
N VAL A 157 1.65 15.80 -16.60
CA VAL A 157 1.59 14.60 -15.73
C VAL A 157 2.94 14.39 -15.05
N ARG A 158 4.04 14.44 -15.81
CA ARG A 158 5.38 14.32 -15.25
C ARG A 158 5.61 15.39 -14.17
N ALA A 159 5.27 16.64 -14.44
CA ALA A 159 5.40 17.74 -13.48
C ALA A 159 4.58 17.53 -12.20
N ALA A 160 3.33 17.07 -12.30
CA ALA A 160 2.47 16.81 -11.14
C ALA A 160 3.06 15.73 -10.20
N TRP A 161 3.68 14.69 -10.78
CA TRP A 161 4.22 13.55 -10.04
C TRP A 161 5.68 13.75 -9.58
N SER A 162 6.45 14.63 -10.23
CA SER A 162 7.89 14.83 -9.93
C SER A 162 8.19 15.12 -8.47
N SER A 163 7.32 15.86 -7.76
CA SER A 163 7.55 16.20 -6.35
C SER A 163 7.50 14.97 -5.45
N VAL A 164 6.45 14.15 -5.54
CA VAL A 164 6.30 12.95 -4.70
C VAL A 164 7.33 11.87 -5.08
N VAL A 165 7.63 11.71 -6.37
CA VAL A 165 8.67 10.76 -6.81
C VAL A 165 10.06 11.22 -6.38
N GLY A 166 10.38 12.50 -6.51
CA GLY A 166 11.67 13.06 -6.09
C GLY A 166 11.91 12.97 -4.58
N ARG A 167 10.88 13.22 -3.76
CA ARG A 167 10.98 13.00 -2.30
C ARG A 167 11.24 11.53 -1.96
N ALA A 168 10.47 10.62 -2.54
CA ALA A 168 10.64 9.19 -2.29
C ALA A 168 12.03 8.68 -2.73
N ALA A 169 12.56 9.20 -3.85
CA ALA A 169 13.91 8.88 -4.30
C ALA A 169 14.99 9.40 -3.33
N ALA A 170 14.81 10.60 -2.77
CA ALA A 170 15.74 11.18 -1.80
C ALA A 170 15.73 10.45 -0.44
N GLU A 171 14.58 9.92 -0.02
CA GLU A 171 14.48 9.10 1.20
C GLU A 171 15.17 7.73 1.08
N ALA A 172 15.36 7.24 -0.14
CA ALA A 172 15.97 5.93 -0.42
C ALA A 172 17.50 5.97 -0.64
N ALA A 173 18.10 7.16 -0.69
CA ALA A 173 19.53 7.40 -0.93
C ALA A 173 20.32 7.56 0.37
#